data_AF-A0A7W3P8E7-F1
#
_entry.id   AF-A0A7W3P8E7-F1
#
_cell.length_a   1.000
_cell.length_b   1.000
_cell.length_c   1.000
_cell.angle_alpha   90.00
_cell.angle_beta   90.00
_cell.angle_gamma   90.00
#
_symmetry.space_group_name_H-M   'P 1'
#
loop_
_entity.id
_entity.type
_entity.pdbx_description
1 polymer ?
#
loop_
_entity_poly.entity_id
_entity_poly.type
_entity_poly.pdbx_seq_one_letter_code
_entity_poly.pdbx_strand_id
1 'polypeptide(L)'
;MRTRGTLAALALPLALAVSACGDDATTASDPAGSSTPTSSSSSSASSDLPTPQCTVVWVEGATLPGSFQGCYEGTKRIKPDGRYCEFGKPLFTYDERFFAVRNGTVHLATKPFAQDAKYQDTLRKCSG
;
A
#
# COMPACT_ATOMS: atom_id res chain seq x y z
N MET A 1 -2.23 5.04 41.12
CA MET A 1 -3.64 5.31 41.49
C MET A 1 -4.00 6.73 41.07
N ARG A 2 -5.15 6.89 40.39
CA ARG A 2 -6.00 8.10 40.24
C ARG A 2 -5.58 9.24 39.30
N THR A 3 -6.28 9.29 38.16
CA THR A 3 -7.21 10.36 37.68
C THR A 3 -7.86 9.79 36.41
N ARG A 4 -9.12 9.30 36.33
CA ARG A 4 -10.49 9.79 36.60
C ARG A 4 -10.91 11.06 35.82
N GLY A 5 -11.85 10.85 34.89
CA GLY A 5 -12.85 11.80 34.38
C GLY A 5 -12.47 12.48 33.06
N THR A 6 -13.34 12.67 32.05
CA THR A 6 -14.80 12.52 31.94
C THR A 6 -15.19 12.62 30.45
N LEU A 7 -16.30 11.99 30.07
CA LEU A 7 -16.94 12.04 28.75
C LEU A 7 -17.23 13.48 28.27
N ALA A 8 -17.12 13.69 26.96
CA ALA A 8 -17.95 14.66 26.24
C ALA A 8 -18.22 14.14 24.82
N ALA A 9 -19.27 13.33 24.69
CA ALA A 9 -19.88 13.01 23.41
C ALA A 9 -20.83 14.16 23.03
N LEU A 10 -20.53 14.85 21.94
CA LEU A 10 -21.42 15.82 21.33
C LEU A 10 -21.77 15.31 19.92
N ALA A 11 -22.91 14.62 19.86
CA ALA A 11 -23.59 14.29 18.63
C ALA A 11 -24.32 15.55 18.12
N LEU A 12 -24.08 15.92 16.86
CA LEU A 12 -24.81 16.98 16.17
C LEU A 12 -25.41 16.38 14.89
N PRO A 13 -26.74 16.21 14.80
CA PRO A 13 -27.43 15.88 13.56
C PRO A 13 -28.03 17.15 12.94
N LEU A 14 -27.74 17.43 11.66
CA LEU A 14 -28.50 18.40 10.85
C LEU A 14 -28.32 17.99 9.37
N ALA A 15 -29.29 17.27 8.81
CA ALA A 15 -30.49 17.75 8.11
C ALA A 15 -30.26 17.89 6.59
N LEU A 16 -31.19 17.28 5.85
CA LEU A 16 -31.22 17.15 4.40
C LEU A 16 -31.39 18.50 3.69
N ALA A 17 -30.84 18.60 2.47
CA ALA A 17 -31.48 19.32 1.38
C ALA A 17 -31.19 18.60 0.05
N VAL A 18 -32.24 18.08 -0.58
CA VAL A 18 -32.26 17.62 -1.95
C VAL A 18 -32.57 18.81 -2.85
N SER A 19 -31.83 18.98 -3.92
CA SER A 19 -32.13 19.84 -5.07
C SER A 19 -31.79 18.97 -6.29
N ALA A 20 -32.74 18.38 -7.04
CA ALA A 20 -33.66 19.01 -8.00
C ALA A 20 -32.94 20.08 -8.83
N CYS A 21 -32.99 20.16 -10.16
CA CYS A 21 -33.57 19.41 -11.28
C CYS A 21 -33.14 20.24 -12.52
N GLY A 22 -33.02 19.59 -13.68
CA GLY A 22 -33.00 20.27 -15.00
C GLY A 22 -31.65 20.84 -15.42
N ASP A 23 -31.26 20.84 -16.69
CA ASP A 23 -32.05 20.66 -17.91
C ASP A 23 -31.11 20.38 -19.09
N ASP A 24 -31.67 19.67 -20.08
CA ASP A 24 -31.43 19.75 -21.53
C ASP A 24 -30.02 19.56 -22.12
N ALA A 25 -29.87 18.50 -22.92
CA ALA A 25 -29.87 18.66 -24.39
C ALA A 25 -29.63 17.30 -25.05
N THR A 26 -30.66 16.86 -25.77
CA THR A 26 -30.57 15.73 -26.71
C THR A 26 -29.77 16.16 -27.92
N THR A 27 -28.74 15.40 -28.30
CA THR A 27 -28.31 15.32 -29.70
C THR A 27 -27.86 13.89 -29.97
N ALA A 28 -28.64 13.21 -30.80
CA ALA A 28 -28.34 11.92 -31.39
C ALA A 28 -27.63 12.10 -32.75
N SER A 29 -27.06 10.98 -33.24
CA SER A 29 -26.39 10.73 -34.54
C SER A 29 -24.87 10.90 -34.53
N ASP A 30 -24.04 9.97 -35.01
CA ASP A 30 -24.18 8.60 -35.54
C ASP A 30 -22.76 7.96 -35.52
N PRO A 31 -22.57 6.64 -35.66
CA PRO A 31 -21.31 5.94 -35.36
C PRO A 31 -20.35 5.95 -36.57
N ALA A 32 -19.13 6.43 -36.36
CA ALA A 32 -18.00 6.19 -37.25
C ALA A 32 -17.03 5.22 -36.57
N GLY A 33 -17.04 3.96 -37.02
CA GLY A 33 -16.03 2.99 -36.65
C GLY A 33 -14.65 3.45 -37.10
N SER A 34 -13.67 3.34 -36.21
CA SER A 34 -12.27 3.23 -36.59
C SER A 34 -11.54 2.38 -35.57
N SER A 35 -11.44 1.10 -35.89
CA SER A 35 -10.59 0.13 -35.23
C SER A 35 -9.13 0.56 -35.39
N THR A 36 -8.50 0.93 -34.29
CA THR A 36 -7.05 0.76 -34.10
C THR A 36 -6.83 0.45 -32.63
N PRO A 37 -6.36 -0.75 -32.24
CA PRO A 37 -5.75 -0.89 -30.94
C PRO A 37 -4.54 0.05 -30.94
N THR A 38 -4.59 1.11 -30.13
CA THR A 38 -3.38 1.81 -29.74
C THR A 38 -2.58 0.81 -28.92
N SER A 39 -1.75 0.05 -29.63
CA SER A 39 -0.51 -0.47 -29.10
C SER A 39 0.32 0.75 -28.72
N SER A 40 0.13 1.24 -27.50
CA SER A 40 1.10 2.12 -26.86
C SER A 40 2.34 1.27 -26.58
N SER A 41 3.20 1.21 -27.59
CA SER A 41 4.55 0.72 -27.49
C SER A 41 5.29 1.43 -26.36
N SER A 42 5.96 0.61 -25.57
CA SER A 42 7.31 0.82 -25.07
C SER A 42 7.59 2.13 -24.35
N SER A 43 7.73 2.02 -23.04
CA SER A 43 8.78 2.74 -22.34
C SER A 43 9.40 1.79 -21.32
N SER A 44 10.37 1.01 -21.80
CA SER A 44 11.49 0.53 -20.97
C SER A 44 12.31 1.76 -20.56
N ALA A 45 11.71 2.63 -19.77
CA ALA A 45 12.44 3.62 -19.02
C ALA A 45 13.02 2.85 -17.84
N SER A 46 14.27 2.40 -17.98
CA SER A 46 15.18 2.26 -16.84
C SER A 46 15.28 3.64 -16.20
N SER A 47 14.24 3.99 -15.49
CA SER A 47 14.10 5.25 -14.81
C SER A 47 14.89 5.05 -13.54
N ASP A 48 15.94 5.84 -13.37
CA ASP A 48 16.34 6.35 -12.06
C ASP A 48 15.13 7.09 -11.46
N LEU A 49 14.05 6.37 -11.16
CA LEU A 49 12.96 6.88 -10.35
C LEU A 49 13.57 7.16 -8.99
N PRO A 50 13.32 8.35 -8.41
CA PRO A 50 13.71 8.61 -7.04
C PRO A 50 13.19 7.46 -6.19
N THR A 51 14.08 6.82 -5.43
CA THR A 51 13.68 5.72 -4.56
C THR A 51 12.54 6.21 -3.68
N PRO A 52 11.43 5.47 -3.57
CA PRO A 52 10.22 5.97 -2.91
C PRO A 52 10.42 6.21 -1.40
N GLN A 53 9.54 7.02 -0.81
CA GLN A 53 9.45 7.17 0.65
C GLN A 53 9.01 5.85 1.29
N CYS A 54 9.50 5.54 2.48
CA CYS A 54 9.15 4.28 3.16
C CYS A 54 7.65 4.19 3.47
N THR A 55 7.02 5.32 3.81
CA THR A 55 5.58 5.40 4.08
C THR A 55 4.68 5.10 2.88
N VAL A 56 5.19 5.21 1.64
CA VAL A 56 4.42 4.87 0.43
C VAL A 56 4.64 3.42 -0.02
N VAL A 57 5.75 2.80 0.39
CA VAL A 57 6.05 1.40 0.05
C VAL A 57 5.45 0.45 1.08
N TRP A 58 5.58 0.78 2.36
CA TRP A 58 5.16 -0.06 3.48
C TRP A 58 3.71 0.22 3.86
N VAL A 59 2.80 -0.09 2.94
CA VAL A 59 1.35 0.04 3.14
C VAL A 59 0.76 -1.36 3.26
N GLU A 60 0.01 -1.64 4.32
CA GLU A 60 -0.65 -2.93 4.50
C GLU A 60 -1.53 -3.28 3.29
N GLY A 61 -1.40 -4.51 2.80
CA GLY A 61 -2.14 -5.02 1.64
C GLY A 61 -1.55 -4.62 0.28
N ALA A 62 -0.60 -3.68 0.23
CA ALA A 62 0.12 -3.35 -1.00
C ALA A 62 1.13 -4.45 -1.37
N THR A 63 1.61 -4.43 -2.62
CA THR A 63 2.64 -5.35 -3.10
C THR A 63 4.02 -4.71 -3.01
N LEU A 64 4.97 -5.38 -2.36
CA LEU A 64 6.36 -4.93 -2.30
C LEU A 64 7.03 -5.16 -3.67
N PRO A 65 7.57 -4.11 -4.33
CA PRO A 65 8.20 -4.27 -5.63
C PRO A 65 9.36 -5.28 -5.62
N GLY A 66 9.48 -6.10 -6.66
CA GLY A 66 10.58 -7.07 -6.78
C GLY A 66 11.97 -6.43 -6.86
N SER A 67 12.04 -5.21 -7.39
CA SER A 67 13.24 -4.38 -7.46
C SER A 67 13.49 -3.58 -6.18
N PHE A 68 12.75 -3.83 -5.08
CA PHE A 68 12.90 -3.08 -3.84
C PHE A 68 14.30 -3.28 -3.23
N GLN A 69 15.01 -2.16 -3.11
CA GLN A 69 16.36 -2.06 -2.55
C GLN A 69 16.43 -1.14 -1.31
N GLY A 70 15.26 -0.76 -0.79
CA GLY A 70 15.11 0.24 0.26
C GLY A 70 14.30 1.44 -0.18
N CYS A 71 14.10 2.34 0.77
CA CYS A 71 13.25 3.52 0.67
C CYS A 71 13.88 4.68 1.44
N TYR A 72 13.31 5.87 1.32
CA TYR A 72 13.76 7.05 2.08
C TYR A 72 12.82 7.37 3.25
N GLU A 73 13.42 7.75 4.38
CA GLU A 73 12.75 8.47 5.47
C GLU A 73 13.31 9.89 5.51
N GLY A 74 12.51 10.84 5.03
CA GLY A 74 13.01 12.21 4.80
C GLY A 74 14.17 12.19 3.79
N THR A 75 15.39 12.46 4.25
CA THR A 75 16.61 12.44 3.42
C THR A 75 17.48 11.19 3.65
N LYS A 76 17.14 10.34 4.62
CA LYS A 76 17.93 9.16 4.96
C LYS A 76 17.45 7.96 4.16
N ARG A 77 18.36 7.30 3.44
CA ARG A 77 18.06 6.02 2.81
C ARG A 77 18.03 4.91 3.86
N ILE A 78 16.89 4.26 4.01
CA ILE A 78 16.68 3.09 4.85
C ILE A 78 16.86 1.84 4.00
N LYS A 79 17.87 1.04 4.34
CA LYS A 79 18.04 -0.30 3.80
C LYS A 79 17.10 -1.23 4.58
N PRO A 80 16.33 -2.09 3.89
CA PRO A 80 15.44 -2.99 4.59
C PRO A 80 16.26 -4.10 5.24
N ASP A 81 15.96 -4.42 6.48
CA ASP A 81 16.52 -5.59 7.15
C ASP A 81 15.90 -6.83 6.52
N GLY A 82 16.73 -7.58 5.80
CA GLY A 82 16.34 -8.77 5.07
C GLY A 82 16.90 -10.01 5.75
N ARG A 83 16.04 -10.91 6.21
CA ARG A 83 16.45 -12.26 6.61
C ARG A 83 16.26 -13.20 5.43
N TYR A 84 17.32 -13.93 5.07
CA TYR A 84 17.23 -14.92 4.01
C TYR A 84 16.31 -16.05 4.43
N CYS A 85 15.36 -16.36 3.55
CA CYS A 85 14.55 -17.56 3.62
C CYS A 85 15.27 -18.67 2.82
N GLU A 86 15.18 -19.93 3.25
CA GLU A 86 15.79 -21.09 2.60
C GLU A 86 15.40 -21.21 1.12
N PHE A 87 14.20 -20.74 0.75
CA PHE A 87 13.71 -20.69 -0.63
C PHE A 87 14.25 -19.51 -1.47
N GLY A 88 15.30 -18.82 -1.00
CA GLY A 88 16.05 -17.84 -1.78
C GLY A 88 15.40 -16.45 -1.95
N LYS A 89 14.28 -16.19 -1.29
CA LYS A 89 13.64 -14.85 -1.25
C LYS A 89 13.88 -14.25 0.15
N PRO A 90 14.51 -13.08 0.29
CA PRO A 90 14.63 -12.43 1.60
C PRO A 90 13.25 -11.94 2.08
N LEU A 91 12.94 -12.18 3.35
CA LEU A 91 11.85 -11.50 4.06
C LEU A 91 12.39 -10.19 4.59
N PHE A 92 11.81 -9.08 4.14
CA PHE A 92 12.14 -7.74 4.60
C PHE A 92 11.22 -7.30 5.72
N THR A 93 11.78 -6.57 6.67
CA THR A 93 11.05 -5.91 7.75
C THR A 93 11.28 -4.40 7.75
N TYR A 94 10.30 -3.66 8.25
CA TYR A 94 10.37 -2.21 8.41
C TYR A 94 9.56 -1.74 9.62
N ASP A 95 10.08 -0.72 10.32
CA ASP A 95 9.46 -0.09 11.49
C ASP A 95 8.97 -1.09 12.57
N GLU A 96 9.65 -2.25 12.68
CA GLU A 96 9.34 -3.36 13.61
C GLU A 96 7.88 -3.88 13.53
N ARG A 97 7.16 -3.50 12.49
CA ARG A 97 5.72 -3.75 12.35
C ARG A 97 5.35 -4.18 10.95
N PHE A 98 6.08 -3.77 9.92
CA PHE A 98 5.81 -4.20 8.56
C PHE A 98 6.73 -5.32 8.13
N PHE A 99 6.20 -6.27 7.37
CA PHE A 99 6.98 -7.35 6.78
C PHE A 99 6.44 -7.79 5.43
N ALA A 100 7.35 -8.14 4.51
CA ALA A 100 7.03 -8.61 3.16
C ALA A 100 8.21 -9.31 2.51
N VAL A 101 7.92 -10.26 1.62
CA VAL A 101 8.90 -10.77 0.64
C VAL A 101 8.83 -9.96 -0.64
N ARG A 102 9.89 -10.00 -1.46
CA ARG A 102 9.86 -9.39 -2.81
C ARG A 102 8.72 -9.94 -3.66
N ASN A 103 8.00 -9.05 -4.34
CA ASN A 103 6.76 -9.35 -5.09
C ASN A 103 5.64 -9.95 -4.22
N GLY A 104 5.76 -9.87 -2.89
CA GLY A 104 4.75 -10.33 -1.95
C GLY A 104 3.92 -9.19 -1.40
N THR A 105 2.86 -9.55 -0.69
CA THR A 105 2.00 -8.61 0.03
C THR A 105 2.70 -8.09 1.28
N VAL A 106 2.55 -6.79 1.53
CA VAL A 106 2.95 -6.13 2.77
C VAL A 106 1.94 -6.41 3.86
N HIS A 107 2.45 -6.88 4.99
CA HIS A 107 1.66 -7.18 6.16
C HIS A 107 2.04 -6.25 7.31
N LEU A 108 1.03 -5.79 8.04
CA LEU A 108 1.19 -5.09 9.30
C LEU A 108 1.03 -6.09 10.45
N ALA A 109 2.06 -6.21 11.27
CA ALA A 109 2.02 -6.94 12.51
C ALA A 109 1.23 -6.12 13.54
N THR A 110 0.28 -6.79 14.19
CA THR A 110 -0.53 -6.18 15.26
C THR A 110 0.11 -6.35 16.64
N LYS A 111 1.14 -7.20 16.71
CA LYS A 111 1.94 -7.52 17.89
C LYS A 111 3.42 -7.44 17.54
N PRO A 112 4.33 -7.42 18.53
CA PRO A 112 5.75 -7.62 18.26
C PRO A 112 5.98 -8.89 17.44
N PHE A 113 6.92 -8.86 16.49
CA PHE A 113 7.21 -9.97 15.58
C PHE A 113 7.37 -11.34 16.26
N ALA A 114 7.94 -11.40 17.47
CA ALA A 114 8.07 -12.63 18.24
C ALA A 114 6.72 -13.28 18.63
N GLN A 115 5.63 -12.50 18.63
CA GLN A 115 4.29 -12.91 19.07
C GLN A 115 3.23 -12.79 17.97
N ASP A 116 3.59 -12.24 16.81
CA ASP A 116 2.67 -12.10 15.68
C ASP A 116 2.60 -13.42 14.90
N ALA A 117 1.42 -14.06 14.93
CA ALA A 117 1.23 -15.38 14.34
C ALA A 117 1.48 -15.38 12.82
N LYS A 118 1.16 -14.29 12.12
CA LYS A 118 1.34 -14.18 10.67
C LYS A 118 2.82 -13.99 10.33
N TYR A 119 3.54 -13.19 11.11
CA TYR A 119 4.99 -13.06 10.97
C TYR A 119 5.68 -14.40 11.24
N GLN A 120 5.34 -15.09 12.33
CA GLN A 120 5.89 -16.41 12.69
C GLN A 120 5.58 -17.48 11.63
N ASP A 121 4.37 -17.49 11.07
CA ASP A 121 3.99 -18.39 9.98
C ASP A 121 4.80 -18.11 8.70
N THR A 122 4.95 -16.83 8.34
CA THR A 122 5.79 -16.41 7.21
C THR A 122 7.25 -16.80 7.43
N LEU A 123 7.74 -16.65 8.66
CA LEU A 123 9.05 -17.07 9.11
C LEU A 123 9.29 -18.57 8.95
N ARG A 124 8.31 -19.39 9.33
CA ARG A 124 8.38 -20.86 9.21
C ARG A 124 8.38 -21.29 7.75
N LYS A 125 7.49 -20.71 6.93
CA LYS A 125 7.50 -20.89 5.47
C LYS A 125 8.81 -20.44 4.84
N CYS A 126 9.48 -19.50 5.49
CA CYS A 126 10.79 -19.03 5.09
C CYS A 126 11.94 -19.96 5.50
N SER A 127 11.84 -20.75 6.57
CA SER A 127 12.97 -21.48 7.15
C SER A 127 13.04 -22.98 6.82
N GLY A 128 12.10 -23.51 6.02
CA GLY A 128 11.98 -24.95 5.78
C GLY A 128 11.19 -25.66 6.87
#